data_AF-A0A842QAZ1-F1
#
_entry.id   AF-A0A842QAZ1-F1
#
_cell.length_a   1.000
_cell.length_b   1.000
_cell.length_c   1.000
_cell.angle_alpha   90.00
_cell.angle_beta   90.00
_cell.angle_gamma   90.00
#
_symmetry.space_group_name_H-M   'P 1'
#
loop_
_entity.id
_entity.type
_entity.pdbx_description
1 polymer ?
#
loop_
_entity_poly.entity_id
_entity_poly.type
_entity_poly.pdbx_seq_one_letter_code
_entity_poly.pdbx_strand_id
1 'polypeptide(L)'
;MKERPKKTIFSKFRQEAILKKTKKFVLEDLLPNPKINKIILFGSLVEGNFGEYERPFKNRRYSDVDVLLIVEDDFEVPEEWGEHFHCDIYDVYNSHMMDEEILVQYIVCRKNSYQNKEHQKESEKWGVPLSLEKSKHKNIIIHEK
;
A
#
# COMPACT_ATOMS: atom_id res chain seq x y z
N MET A 1 3.98 22.06 7.69
CA MET A 1 3.37 21.21 6.64
C MET A 1 2.20 21.97 6.02
N LYS A 2 2.02 21.93 4.69
CA LYS A 2 0.80 22.46 4.07
C LYS A 2 -0.39 21.61 4.54
N GLU A 3 -1.50 22.26 4.88
CA GLU A 3 -2.73 21.59 5.29
C GLU A 3 -3.20 20.62 4.19
N ARG A 4 -3.55 19.39 4.56
CA ARG A 4 -4.06 18.38 3.62
C ARG A 4 -5.40 18.88 3.07
N PRO A 5 -5.55 18.99 1.73
CA PRO A 5 -6.79 19.48 1.14
C PRO A 5 -7.98 18.58 1.48
N LYS A 6 -9.18 19.15 1.45
CA LYS A 6 -10.41 18.35 1.59
C LYS A 6 -10.47 17.29 0.49
N LYS A 7 -11.05 16.14 0.82
CA LYS A 7 -11.18 14.99 -0.07
C LYS A 7 -12.66 14.69 -0.31
N THR A 8 -13.06 14.65 -1.58
CA THR A 8 -14.37 14.17 -2.01
C THR A 8 -14.31 12.66 -2.18
N ILE A 9 -14.95 11.93 -1.28
CA ILE A 9 -14.97 10.46 -1.31
C ILE A 9 -15.79 9.98 -2.52
N PHE A 10 -15.26 9.00 -3.24
CA PHE A 10 -15.94 8.40 -4.38
C PHE A 10 -17.10 7.51 -3.95
N SER A 11 -18.08 7.34 -4.84
CA SER A 11 -19.17 6.39 -4.64
C SER A 11 -18.63 4.97 -4.43
N LYS A 12 -19.37 4.17 -3.66
CA LYS A 12 -19.02 2.76 -3.40
C LYS A 12 -18.74 1.98 -4.68
N PHE A 13 -19.60 2.14 -5.69
CA PHE A 13 -19.43 1.49 -7.00
C PHE A 13 -18.10 1.87 -7.68
N ARG A 14 -17.71 3.15 -7.64
CA ARG A 14 -16.43 3.59 -8.20
C ARG A 14 -15.24 3.05 -7.40
N GLN A 15 -15.32 3.04 -6.07
CA GLN A 15 -14.27 2.46 -5.22
C GLN A 15 -14.11 0.95 -5.45
N GLU A 16 -15.20 0.20 -5.62
CA GLU A 16 -15.16 -1.23 -5.96
C GLU A 16 -14.51 -1.48 -7.33
N ALA A 17 -14.82 -0.65 -8.32
CA ALA A 17 -14.19 -0.73 -9.64
C ALA A 17 -12.68 -0.45 -9.58
N ILE A 18 -12.26 0.57 -8.83
CA ILE A 18 -10.84 0.88 -8.59
C ILE A 18 -10.17 -0.28 -7.87
N LEU A 19 -10.76 -0.81 -6.80
CA LEU A 19 -10.23 -1.95 -6.06
C LEU A 19 -10.01 -3.18 -6.95
N LYS A 20 -10.98 -3.50 -7.84
CA LYS A 20 -10.83 -4.62 -8.77
C LYS A 20 -9.66 -4.40 -9.74
N LYS A 21 -9.51 -3.18 -10.28
CA LYS A 21 -8.39 -2.82 -11.15
C LYS A 21 -7.06 -2.89 -10.42
N THR A 22 -6.98 -2.33 -9.22
CA THR A 22 -5.80 -2.36 -8.36
C THR A 22 -5.34 -3.79 -8.10
N LYS A 23 -6.25 -4.71 -7.75
CA LYS A 23 -5.88 -6.11 -7.54
C LYS A 23 -5.21 -6.72 -8.78
N LYS A 24 -5.79 -6.50 -9.95
CA LYS A 24 -5.24 -6.98 -11.22
C LYS A 24 -3.86 -6.36 -11.48
N PHE A 25 -3.78 -5.03 -11.41
CA PHE A 25 -2.56 -4.26 -11.63
C PHE A 25 -1.40 -4.74 -10.74
N VAL A 26 -1.63 -4.81 -9.43
CA VAL A 26 -0.61 -5.20 -8.45
C VAL A 26 -0.17 -6.65 -8.64
N LEU A 27 -1.09 -7.56 -8.97
CA LEU A 27 -0.73 -8.96 -9.21
C LEU A 27 0.07 -9.12 -10.50
N GLU A 28 -0.27 -8.39 -11.57
CA GLU A 28 0.47 -8.41 -12.84
C GLU A 28 1.87 -7.78 -12.70
N ASP A 29 2.01 -6.75 -11.87
CA ASP A 29 3.28 -6.06 -11.62
C ASP A 29 4.26 -6.88 -10.76
N LEU A 30 3.73 -7.60 -9.77
CA LEU A 30 4.55 -8.25 -8.75
C LEU A 30 4.76 -9.76 -8.97
N LEU A 31 3.82 -10.44 -9.61
CA LEU A 31 3.93 -11.88 -9.85
C LEU A 31 4.50 -12.14 -11.24
N PRO A 32 5.42 -13.13 -11.39
CA PRO A 32 5.59 -14.29 -10.51
C PRO A 32 6.75 -14.23 -9.49
N ASN A 33 7.13 -13.05 -8.95
CA ASN A 33 8.33 -12.96 -8.11
C ASN A 33 8.31 -13.98 -6.92
N PRO A 34 9.26 -14.93 -6.87
CA PRO A 34 9.27 -16.00 -5.89
C PRO A 34 9.60 -15.52 -4.47
N LYS A 35 10.10 -14.30 -4.31
CA LYS A 35 10.47 -13.71 -3.02
C LYS A 35 9.34 -12.94 -2.34
N ILE A 36 8.20 -12.77 -3.00
CA ILE A 36 7.01 -12.15 -2.39
C ILE A 36 6.20 -13.21 -1.66
N ASN A 37 6.06 -13.09 -0.35
CA ASN A 37 5.31 -14.04 0.49
C ASN A 37 3.83 -13.65 0.59
N LYS A 38 3.54 -12.36 0.75
CA LYS A 38 2.17 -11.85 0.87
C LYS A 38 2.04 -10.48 0.21
N ILE A 39 0.86 -10.23 -0.36
CA ILE A 39 0.46 -8.93 -0.89
C ILE A 39 -0.85 -8.53 -0.22
N ILE A 40 -0.84 -7.38 0.46
CA ILE A 40 -1.95 -6.90 1.27
C ILE A 40 -2.32 -5.48 0.85
N LEU A 41 -3.58 -5.26 0.47
CA LEU A 41 -4.12 -3.91 0.26
C LEU A 41 -4.64 -3.35 1.58
N PHE A 42 -4.41 -2.06 1.84
CA PHE A 42 -4.96 -1.37 3.02
C PHE A 42 -5.21 0.11 2.72
N GLY A 43 -5.46 0.90 3.77
CA GLY A 43 -5.61 2.35 3.68
C GLY A 43 -6.94 2.80 3.04
N SER A 44 -6.91 3.98 2.42
CA SER A 44 -8.13 4.71 2.04
C SER A 44 -9.09 3.90 1.15
N LEU A 45 -8.56 3.11 0.20
CA LEU A 45 -9.36 2.31 -0.73
C LEU A 45 -10.09 1.16 -0.04
N VAL A 46 -9.42 0.50 0.89
CA VAL A 46 -10.00 -0.62 1.64
C VAL A 46 -10.98 -0.12 2.71
N GLU A 47 -10.74 1.06 3.26
CA GLU A 47 -11.61 1.67 4.26
C GLU A 47 -12.91 2.26 3.71
N GLY A 48 -12.98 2.48 2.39
CA GLY A 48 -14.12 3.17 1.74
C GLY A 48 -13.99 4.70 1.74
N ASN A 49 -12.79 5.22 1.99
CA ASN A 49 -12.46 6.64 2.09
C ASN A 49 -11.65 7.16 0.89
N PHE A 50 -11.58 6.40 -0.21
CA PHE A 50 -10.82 6.80 -1.39
C PHE A 50 -11.54 7.89 -2.17
N GLY A 51 -10.80 8.84 -2.70
CA GLY A 51 -11.40 10.01 -3.34
C GLY A 51 -10.40 10.97 -3.95
N GLU A 52 -10.94 12.09 -4.39
CA GLU A 52 -10.23 13.17 -5.07
C GLU A 52 -10.00 14.34 -4.10
N TYR A 53 -8.82 14.93 -4.15
CA TYR A 53 -8.52 16.14 -3.39
C TYR A 53 -9.08 17.39 -4.10
N GLU A 54 -9.59 18.36 -3.36
CA GLU A 54 -10.09 19.64 -3.90
C GLU A 54 -9.02 20.43 -4.69
N ARG A 55 -7.75 20.19 -4.38
CA ARG A 55 -6.57 20.69 -5.09
C ARG A 55 -5.45 19.64 -5.01
N PRO A 56 -4.50 19.61 -5.97
CA PRO A 56 -3.41 18.65 -5.94
C PRO A 56 -2.65 18.67 -4.60
N PHE A 57 -2.44 17.49 -4.02
CA PHE A 57 -1.67 17.30 -2.80
C PHE A 57 -0.47 16.41 -3.09
N LYS A 58 0.75 16.89 -2.83
CA LYS A 58 2.00 16.20 -3.22
C LYS A 58 2.00 15.81 -4.72
N ASN A 59 1.52 16.71 -5.59
CA ASN A 59 1.35 16.50 -7.04
C ASN A 59 0.37 15.37 -7.42
N ARG A 60 -0.50 14.94 -6.50
CA ARG A 60 -1.50 13.89 -6.73
C ARG A 60 -2.90 14.48 -6.68
N ARG A 61 -3.75 14.02 -7.61
CA ARG A 61 -5.17 14.40 -7.68
C ARG A 61 -6.03 13.52 -6.76
N TYR A 62 -5.69 12.24 -6.65
CA TYR A 62 -6.44 11.26 -5.88
C TYR A 62 -5.65 10.77 -4.67
N SER A 63 -6.33 10.12 -3.73
CA SER A 63 -5.66 9.25 -2.75
C SER A 63 -4.72 8.26 -3.45
N ASP A 64 -3.65 7.90 -2.76
CA ASP A 64 -2.80 6.76 -3.08
C ASP A 64 -3.49 5.44 -2.74
N VAL A 65 -2.98 4.39 -3.36
CA VAL A 65 -3.29 3.00 -3.03
C VAL A 65 -2.12 2.43 -2.25
N ASP A 66 -2.38 2.02 -1.01
CA ASP A 66 -1.38 1.44 -0.13
C ASP A 66 -1.34 -0.09 -0.28
N VAL A 67 -0.17 -0.62 -0.61
CA VAL A 67 0.06 -2.05 -0.81
C VAL A 67 1.24 -2.51 0.04
N LEU A 68 0.97 -3.34 1.03
CA LEU A 68 1.99 -3.95 1.88
C LEU A 68 2.47 -5.27 1.26
N LEU A 69 3.79 -5.35 1.05
CA LEU A 69 4.49 -6.53 0.58
C LEU A 69 5.25 -7.15 1.75
N ILE A 70 4.97 -8.41 2.05
CA ILE A 70 5.84 -9.22 2.90
C ILE A 70 6.76 -10.00 1.97
N VAL A 71 8.06 -9.76 2.06
CA VAL A 71 9.06 -10.32 1.15
C VAL A 71 10.16 -11.05 1.91
N GLU A 72 10.89 -11.95 1.23
CA GLU A 72 12.12 -12.51 1.78
C GLU A 72 13.17 -11.41 2.04
N ASP A 73 14.06 -11.65 3.00
CA ASP A 73 15.03 -10.65 3.44
C ASP A 73 16.01 -10.26 2.31
N ASP A 74 16.24 -11.16 1.36
CA ASP A 74 17.10 -10.96 0.18
C ASP A 74 16.36 -10.47 -1.08
N PHE A 75 15.09 -10.03 -0.96
CA PHE A 75 14.37 -9.42 -2.09
C PHE A 75 15.09 -8.17 -2.61
N GLU A 76 15.27 -8.08 -3.92
CA GLU A 76 15.83 -6.89 -4.56
C GLU A 76 14.70 -5.96 -4.96
N VAL A 77 14.79 -4.69 -4.55
CA VAL A 77 13.80 -3.68 -4.92
C VAL A 77 14.05 -3.27 -6.37
N PRO A 78 13.04 -3.27 -7.25
CA PRO A 78 13.19 -2.80 -8.62
C PRO A 78 13.70 -1.35 -8.68
N GLU A 79 14.67 -1.06 -9.56
CA GLU A 79 15.33 0.25 -9.65
C GLU A 79 14.38 1.38 -10.08
N GLU A 80 13.31 1.04 -10.80
CA GLU A 80 12.28 1.96 -11.25
C GLU A 80 11.38 2.47 -10.11
N TRP A 81 11.42 1.83 -8.93
CA TRP A 81 10.65 2.26 -7.77
C TRP A 81 11.32 3.45 -7.07
N GLY A 82 10.60 4.57 -6.97
CA GLY A 82 11.12 5.76 -6.30
C GLY A 82 10.94 5.69 -4.80
N GLU A 83 12.04 5.63 -4.04
CA GLU A 83 12.01 5.66 -2.57
C GLU A 83 11.26 6.89 -2.05
N HIS A 84 10.31 6.65 -1.15
CA HIS A 84 9.47 7.68 -0.53
C HIS A 84 9.79 7.87 0.96
N PHE A 85 10.06 6.76 1.65
CA PHE A 85 10.29 6.74 3.09
C PHE A 85 11.04 5.46 3.47
N HIS A 86 11.94 5.56 4.44
CA HIS A 86 12.69 4.45 5.00
C HIS A 86 12.59 4.46 6.51
N CYS A 87 12.41 3.28 7.12
CA CYS A 87 12.56 3.07 8.56
C CYS A 87 13.03 1.64 8.85
N ASP A 88 13.38 1.37 10.12
CA ASP A 88 13.89 0.06 10.55
C ASP A 88 12.89 -1.11 10.36
N ILE A 89 11.61 -0.82 10.11
CA ILE A 89 10.55 -1.84 9.97
C ILE A 89 10.27 -2.14 8.50
N TYR A 90 10.13 -1.10 7.68
CA TYR A 90 9.73 -1.19 6.29
C TYR A 90 10.20 0.02 5.50
N ASP A 91 10.21 -0.16 4.19
CA ASP A 91 10.46 0.88 3.20
C ASP A 91 9.18 1.20 2.44
N VAL A 92 9.00 2.44 2.01
CA VAL A 92 7.89 2.85 1.16
C VAL A 92 8.43 3.36 -0.15
N TYR A 93 7.90 2.82 -1.23
CA TYR A 93 8.26 3.19 -2.59
C TYR A 93 7.02 3.69 -3.34
N ASN A 94 7.20 4.74 -4.12
CA ASN A 94 6.27 5.09 -5.17
C ASN A 94 6.60 4.20 -6.37
N SER A 95 5.70 3.31 -6.76
CA SER A 95 5.90 2.46 -7.94
C SER A 95 5.35 3.15 -9.17
N HIS A 96 4.18 2.73 -9.62
CA HIS A 96 3.59 3.14 -10.88
C HIS A 96 2.27 3.90 -10.67
N MET A 97 1.92 4.67 -11.68
CA MET A 97 0.61 5.31 -11.78
C MET A 97 -0.35 4.35 -12.49
N MET A 98 -1.36 3.86 -11.78
CA MET A 98 -2.46 3.12 -12.37
C MET A 98 -3.39 4.10 -13.11
N ASP A 99 -3.71 3.79 -14.37
CA ASP A 99 -4.51 4.64 -15.27
C ASP A 99 -3.96 6.08 -15.39
N GLU A 100 -2.63 6.27 -15.29
CA GLU A 100 -1.93 7.59 -15.30
C GLU A 100 -2.33 8.57 -14.19
N GLU A 101 -3.20 8.14 -13.27
CA GLU A 101 -3.91 9.02 -12.35
C GLU A 101 -3.74 8.64 -10.88
N ILE A 102 -3.70 7.34 -10.58
CA ILE A 102 -3.70 6.81 -9.21
C ILE A 102 -2.34 6.23 -8.89
N LEU A 103 -1.63 6.86 -7.95
CA LEU A 103 -0.36 6.31 -7.49
C LEU A 103 -0.58 5.04 -6.66
N VAL A 104 0.16 4.00 -6.98
CA VAL A 104 0.34 2.82 -6.13
C VAL A 104 1.62 2.99 -5.31
N GLN A 105 1.53 2.80 -3.99
CA GLN A 105 2.67 2.81 -3.09
C GLN A 105 2.91 1.41 -2.55
N TYR A 106 4.15 0.92 -2.72
CA TYR A 106 4.58 -0.35 -2.15
C TYR A 106 5.29 -0.12 -0.82
N ILE A 107 4.73 -0.70 0.23
CA ILE A 107 5.33 -0.76 1.56
C ILE A 107 6.02 -2.14 1.65
N VAL A 108 7.34 -2.17 1.57
CA VAL A 108 8.13 -3.40 1.58
C VAL A 108 8.57 -3.71 3.00
N CYS A 109 8.05 -4.79 3.56
CA CYS A 109 8.45 -5.31 4.86
C CYS A 109 9.17 -6.65 4.69
N ARG A 110 10.43 -6.69 5.16
CA ARG A 110 11.25 -7.91 5.13
C ARG A 110 10.74 -8.92 6.14
N LYS A 111 10.96 -10.20 5.86
CA LYS A 111 10.47 -11.33 6.67
C LYS A 111 10.91 -11.24 8.13
N ASN A 112 12.17 -10.88 8.40
CA ASN A 112 12.66 -10.72 9.77
C ASN A 112 11.91 -9.60 10.51
N SER A 113 11.65 -8.47 9.85
CA SER A 113 10.85 -7.37 10.42
C SER A 113 9.40 -7.78 10.65
N TYR A 114 8.80 -8.49 9.70
CA TYR A 114 7.44 -9.03 9.85
C TYR A 114 7.35 -10.03 11.01
N GLN A 115 8.35 -10.87 11.24
CA GLN A 115 8.35 -11.86 12.34
C GLN A 115 8.62 -11.24 13.71
N ASN A 116 9.13 -10.01 13.76
CA ASN A 116 9.37 -9.30 15.01
C ASN A 116 8.07 -8.71 15.59
N LYS A 117 7.67 -9.19 16.77
CA LYS A 117 6.43 -8.75 17.46
C LYS A 117 6.43 -7.27 17.85
N GLU A 118 7.59 -6.68 18.12
CA GLU A 118 7.69 -5.26 18.44
C GLU A 118 7.48 -4.41 17.18
N HIS A 119 8.09 -4.82 16.07
CA HIS A 119 7.89 -4.19 14.75
C HIS A 119 6.43 -4.26 14.32
N GLN A 120 5.77 -5.41 14.50
CA GLN A 120 4.34 -5.57 14.24
C GLN A 120 3.50 -4.57 15.04
N LYS A 121 3.75 -4.44 16.35
CA LYS A 121 3.03 -3.51 17.23
C LYS A 121 3.27 -2.05 16.85
N GLU A 122 4.50 -1.69 16.51
CA GLU A 122 4.84 -0.31 16.14
C GLU A 122 4.21 0.08 14.80
N SER A 123 4.30 -0.81 13.80
CA SER A 123 3.66 -0.65 12.51
C SER A 123 2.13 -0.41 12.62
N GLU A 124 1.46 -1.13 13.51
CA GLU A 124 0.02 -0.94 13.79
C GLU A 124 -0.30 0.45 14.35
N LYS A 125 0.63 1.10 15.06
CA LYS A 125 0.44 2.49 15.51
C LYS A 125 0.49 3.46 14.33
N TRP A 126 1.26 3.14 13.29
CA TRP A 126 1.43 3.97 12.09
C TRP A 126 0.41 3.67 10.98
N GLY A 127 -0.51 2.74 11.20
CA GLY A 127 -1.56 2.42 10.22
C GLY A 127 -1.22 1.27 9.26
N VAL A 128 -0.07 0.63 9.40
CA VAL A 128 0.37 -0.45 8.51
C VAL A 128 0.08 -1.80 9.16
N PRO A 129 -0.76 -2.66 8.54
CA PRO A 129 -1.35 -3.83 9.18
C PRO A 129 -0.42 -5.05 9.21
N LEU A 130 0.72 -4.98 9.90
CA LEU A 130 1.62 -6.15 10.03
C LEU A 130 1.06 -7.24 10.96
N SER A 131 0.14 -6.90 11.87
CA SER A 131 -0.48 -7.87 12.78
C SER A 131 -1.75 -8.49 12.17
N LEU A 132 -1.68 -8.97 10.93
CA LEU A 132 -2.83 -9.26 10.05
C LEU A 132 -4.10 -9.81 10.74
N GLU A 133 -4.00 -10.89 11.52
CA GLU A 133 -5.15 -11.52 12.19
C GLU A 133 -5.80 -10.65 13.29
N LYS A 134 -5.03 -9.74 13.87
CA LYS A 134 -5.43 -8.88 15.00
C LYS A 134 -5.38 -7.40 14.63
N SER A 135 -5.15 -7.08 13.37
CA SER A 135 -5.00 -5.71 12.92
C SER A 135 -6.33 -4.98 13.11
N LYS A 136 -6.25 -3.78 13.67
CA LYS A 136 -7.41 -2.88 13.78
C LYS A 136 -7.70 -2.16 12.46
N HIS A 137 -6.74 -2.19 11.52
CA HIS A 137 -6.83 -1.53 10.23
C HIS A 137 -7.40 -2.50 9.21
N LYS A 138 -8.43 -2.06 8.49
CA LYS A 138 -9.04 -2.88 7.43
C LYS A 138 -7.99 -3.16 6.36
N ASN A 139 -7.86 -4.42 6.01
CA ASN A 139 -6.90 -4.89 5.02
C ASN A 139 -7.51 -6.04 4.22
N ILE A 140 -6.95 -6.28 3.02
CA ILE A 140 -7.36 -7.36 2.14
C ILE A 140 -6.10 -8.07 1.65
N ILE A 141 -5.93 -9.33 2.02
CA ILE A 141 -4.90 -10.19 1.45
C ILE A 141 -5.32 -10.56 0.03
N ILE A 142 -4.49 -10.25 -0.96
CA ILE A 142 -4.76 -10.54 -2.37
C ILE A 142 -3.81 -11.59 -2.95
N HIS A 143 -2.73 -11.91 -2.22
CA HIS A 143 -1.84 -13.04 -2.49
C HIS A 143 -1.18 -13.49 -1.18
N GLU A 144 -1.02 -14.80 -1.01
CA GLU A 144 -0.32 -15.45 0.10
C GLU A 144 0.23 -16.79 -0.39
N LYS A 145 1.49 -17.10 -0.05
CA LYS A 145 2.14 -18.39 -0.31
C LYS A 145 1.97 -19.37 0.84
#